data_AF-A0A534W6E3-F1
#
_entry.id   AF-A0A534W6E3-F1
#
_cell.length_a   1.000
_cell.length_b   1.000
_cell.length_c   1.000
_cell.angle_alpha   90.00
_cell.angle_beta   90.00
_cell.angle_gamma   90.00
#
_symmetry.space_group_name_H-M   'P 1'
#
loop_
_entity.id
_entity.type
_entity.pdbx_description
1 polymer ?
#
loop_
_entity_poly.entity_id
_entity_poly.type
_entity_poly.pdbx_seq_one_letter_code
_entity_poly.pdbx_strand_id
1 'polypeptide(L)' 'MRTRLTIGPLRLGGVPGEPVGSLALAGAQERFIGLADGYVGYVEDPLRAEHGEGESLRTYHGPGLSRSLDLLEER' A
#
# COMPACT_ATOMS: atom_id res chain seq x y z
N MET A 1 -9.35 -10.51 4.39
CA MET A 1 -10.09 -10.32 3.12
C MET A 1 -9.77 -8.92 2.65
N ARG A 2 -9.45 -8.72 1.36
CA ARG A 2 -9.07 -7.41 0.81
C ARG A 2 -10.11 -7.02 -0.24
N THR A 3 -10.64 -5.81 -0.15
CA THR A 3 -11.58 -5.26 -1.12
C THR A 3 -10.92 -5.20 -2.49
N ARG A 4 -11.59 -5.78 -3.49
CA ARG A 4 -11.22 -5.69 -4.91
C ARG A 4 -12.46 -5.36 -5.72
N LEU A 5 -12.36 -4.35 -6.58
CA LEU A 5 -13.45 -3.90 -7.44
C LEU A 5 -12.96 -3.78 -8.88
N THR A 6 -13.76 -4.24 -9.83
CA THR A 6 -13.51 -4.08 -11.27
C THR A 6 -14.68 -3.36 -11.92
N ILE A 7 -14.39 -2.27 -12.64
CA ILE A 7 -15.37 -1.45 -13.36
C ILE A 7 -14.85 -1.27 -14.80
N GLY A 8 -15.34 -2.10 -15.73
CA GLY A 8 -14.79 -2.14 -17.09
C GLY A 8 -13.29 -2.47 -17.05
N PRO A 9 -12.40 -1.65 -17.67
CA PRO A 9 -10.95 -1.87 -17.62
C PRO A 9 -10.30 -1.41 -16.31
N LEU A 10 -11.03 -0.76 -15.40
CA LEU A 10 -10.49 -0.26 -14.15
C LEU A 10 -10.46 -1.36 -13.09
N ARG A 11 -9.28 -1.62 -12.51
CA ARG A 11 -9.09 -2.49 -11.36
C ARG A 11 -8.70 -1.66 -10.14
N LEU A 12 -9.43 -1.83 -9.05
CA LEU A 12 -9.23 -1.13 -7.78
C LEU A 12 -8.94 -2.14 -6.66
N GLY A 13 -7.86 -1.91 -5.92
CA GLY A 13 -7.47 -2.71 -4.76
C GLY A 13 -7.52 -1.87 -3.47
N GLY A 14 -8.28 -2.32 -2.48
CA GLY A 14 -8.34 -1.67 -1.18
C GLY A 14 -7.05 -1.84 -0.38
N VAL A 15 -6.62 -0.82 0.35
CA VAL A 15 -5.50 -0.85 1.29
C VAL A 15 -6.00 -0.41 2.66
N PRO A 16 -5.79 -1.19 3.74
CA PRO A 16 -6.26 -0.86 5.09
C PRO A 16 -5.40 0.19 5.78
N GLY A 17 -5.04 1.26 5.07
CA GLY A 17 -4.16 2.33 5.52
C GLY A 17 -3.95 3.37 4.42
N GLU A 18 -2.94 4.22 4.61
CA GLU A 18 -2.55 5.25 3.65
C GLU A 18 -1.29 4.80 2.89
N PRO A 19 -1.42 4.26 1.66
CA PRO A 19 -0.26 4.01 0.82
C PRO A 19 0.37 5.35 0.42
N VAL A 20 1.70 5.45 0.56
CA VAL A 20 2.46 6.69 0.31
C VAL A 20 3.66 6.48 -0.59
N GLY A 21 4.29 7.57 -1.01
CA GLY A 21 5.51 7.51 -1.80
C GLY A 21 5.33 6.77 -3.12
N SER A 22 6.27 5.88 -3.44
CA SER A 22 6.20 5.04 -4.63
C SER A 22 5.01 4.07 -4.62
N LEU A 23 4.51 3.64 -3.45
CA LEU A 23 3.34 2.76 -3.36
C LEU A 23 2.05 3.45 -3.79
N ALA A 24 1.89 4.74 -3.49
CA ALA A 24 0.73 5.51 -3.97
C ALA A 24 0.69 5.63 -5.50
N LEU A 25 1.86 5.50 -6.14
CA LEU A 25 2.05 5.62 -7.59
C LEU A 25 2.16 4.25 -8.28
N ALA A 26 2.32 3.16 -7.51
CA ALA A 26 2.40 1.80 -8.00
C ALA A 26 1.04 1.37 -8.56
N GLY A 27 0.86 1.53 -9.87
CA GLY A 27 -0.38 1.14 -10.52
C GLY A 27 -0.28 1.21 -12.04
N ALA A 28 0.45 0.28 -12.66
CA ALA A 28 0.25 0.02 -14.08
C ALA A 28 -1.02 -0.82 -14.31
N GLN A 29 -1.36 -1.69 -13.35
CA GLN A 29 -2.40 -2.70 -13.51
C GLN A 29 -3.57 -2.57 -12.53
N GLU A 30 -3.36 -2.12 -11.28
CA GLU A 30 -4.41 -1.90 -10.28
C GLU A 30 -4.19 -0.54 -9.62
N ARG A 31 -5.27 0.22 -9.35
CA ARG A 31 -5.21 1.47 -8.59
C ARG A 31 -5.52 1.17 -7.14
N PHE A 32 -4.66 1.59 -6.23
CA PHE A 32 -4.91 1.41 -4.80
C PHE A 32 -5.85 2.49 -4.25
N ILE A 33 -6.81 2.04 -3.45
CA ILE A 33 -7.74 2.88 -2.70
C ILE A 33 -7.40 2.72 -1.22
N GLY A 34 -6.85 3.77 -0.62
CA GLY A 34 -6.54 3.79 0.81
C GLY A 34 -7.79 3.78 1.69
N LEU A 35 -7.58 3.54 2.98
CA LEU A 35 -8.62 3.52 4.02
C LEU A 35 -9.74 2.50 3.74
N ALA A 36 -9.45 1.44 3.01
CA ALA A 36 -10.39 0.36 2.72
C ALA A 36 -10.19 -0.80 3.69
N ASP A 37 -11.27 -1.35 4.22
CA ASP A 37 -11.24 -2.49 5.14
C ASP A 37 -10.53 -2.25 6.49
N GLY A 38 -10.19 -1.00 6.82
CA GLY A 38 -9.61 -0.62 8.11
C GLY A 38 -8.55 0.48 8.01
N TYR A 39 -7.82 0.66 9.12
CA TYR A 39 -6.73 1.63 9.22
C TYR A 39 -5.58 1.08 10.07
N VAL A 40 -4.41 0.94 9.45
CA VAL A 40 -3.15 0.49 10.09
C VAL A 40 -2.07 1.57 10.08
N GLY A 41 -2.46 2.82 9.77
CA GLY A 41 -1.53 3.92 9.57
C GLY A 41 -0.99 3.98 8.14
N TYR A 42 0.25 4.43 8.00
CA TYR A 42 0.89 4.61 6.71
C TYR A 42 1.50 3.30 6.22
N VAL A 43 1.44 3.10 4.90
CA VAL A 43 2.02 1.95 4.22
C VAL A 43 3.04 2.48 3.23
N GLU A 44 4.32 2.31 3.56
CA GLU A 44 5.46 2.87 2.82
C GLU A 44 6.25 1.77 2.09
N ASP A 45 7.03 2.19 1.10
CA ASP A 45 8.02 1.34 0.45
C ASP A 45 8.98 0.75 1.50
N PRO A 46 9.27 -0.57 1.47
CA PRO A 46 10.09 -1.22 2.49
C PRO A 46 11.47 -0.59 2.64
N LEU A 47 12.13 -0.21 1.54
CA LEU A 47 13.48 0.35 1.60
C LEU A 47 13.46 1.74 2.26
N ARG A 48 12.44 2.54 1.95
CA ARG A 48 12.26 3.87 2.56
C ARG A 48 11.90 3.75 4.04
N ALA A 49 11.05 2.80 4.38
CA ALA A 49 10.70 2.50 5.77
C ALA A 49 11.92 2.00 6.58
N GLU A 50 12.75 1.12 6.00
CA GLU A 50 14.00 0.64 6.61
C GLU A 50 15.00 1.76 6.89
N HIS A 51 15.07 2.77 6.02
CA HIS A 51 15.97 3.91 6.18
C HIS A 51 15.40 5.06 7.04
N GLY A 52 14.17 4.93 7.55
CA GLY A 52 13.56 6.00 8.35
C GLY A 52 13.20 7.25 7.52
N GLU A 53 12.92 7.08 6.22
CA GLU A 53 12.56 8.16 5.31
C GLU A 53 11.04 8.33 5.18
N GLY A 54 10.59 9.43 4.59
CA GLY A 54 9.18 9.64 4.27
C GLY A 54 8.27 9.53 5.49
N GLU A 55 7.22 8.70 5.38
CA GLU A 55 6.25 8.45 6.46
C GLU A 55 6.59 7.18 7.29
N SER A 56 7.86 6.77 7.30
CA SER A 56 8.36 5.62 8.07
C SER A 56 7.98 5.66 9.56
N LEU A 57 8.04 6.84 10.20
CA LEU A 57 7.63 7.03 11.60
C LEU A 57 6.15 6.73 11.84
N ARG A 58 5.32 6.80 10.78
CA ARG A 58 3.89 6.49 10.82
C ARG A 58 3.56 5.11 10.22
N THR A 59 4.58 4.36 9.81
CA THR A 59 4.48 2.96 9.38
C THR A 59 4.61 2.04 10.60
N TYR A 60 3.54 2.00 11.41
CA TYR A 60 3.56 1.43 12.76
C TYR A 60 3.90 -0.07 12.83
N HIS A 61 3.64 -0.81 11.74
CA HIS A 61 3.87 -2.24 11.66
C HIS A 61 5.22 -2.60 11.00
N GLY A 62 6.08 -1.60 10.80
CA GLY A 62 7.43 -1.77 10.29
C GLY A 62 7.51 -1.97 8.77
N PRO A 63 8.74 -2.09 8.25
CA PRO A 63 8.99 -2.03 6.81
C PRO A 63 8.39 -3.17 5.98
N GLY A 64 8.08 -4.30 6.61
CA GLY A 64 7.49 -5.47 5.94
C GLY A 64 6.01 -5.30 5.61
N LEU A 65 5.33 -4.26 6.11
CA LEU A 65 3.87 -4.13 6.02
C LEU A 65 3.35 -4.16 4.58
N SER A 66 3.98 -3.44 3.66
CA SER A 66 3.54 -3.38 2.25
C SER A 66 3.69 -4.72 1.53
N ARG A 67 4.71 -5.52 1.88
CA ARG A 67 4.87 -6.90 1.37
C ARG A 67 3.78 -7.83 1.94
N SER A 68 3.53 -7.74 3.25
CA SER A 68 2.48 -8.53 3.92
C SER A 68 1.07 -8.24 3.42
N LEU A 69 0.86 -7.10 2.76
CA LEU A 69 -0.41 -6.68 2.16
C LEU A 69 -0.49 -6.96 0.64
N ASP A 70 0.52 -7.62 0.08
CA ASP A 70 0.64 -7.91 -1.36
C ASP A 70 0.48 -6.64 -2.22
N LEU A 71 1.15 -5.54 -1.83
CA LEU A 71 1.09 -4.26 -2.54
C LEU A 71 2.25 -4.06 -3.53
N LEU A 72 3.25 -4.93 -3.46
CA LEU A 72 4.41 -4.93 -4.34
C LEU A 72 4.35 -6.20 -5.18
N GLU A 73 4.53 -6.07 -6.49
CA GLU A 73 4.81 -7.25 -7.33
C GLU A 73 6.19 -7.80 -6.94
N GLU A 74 6.27 -9.12 -6.70
CA GLU A 74 7.56 -9.81 -6.60
C GLU A 74 8.29 -9.62 -7.94
N ARG A 75 9.40 -8.87 -7.92
CA ARG A 75 10.26 -8.67 -9.10
C ARG A 75 11.16 -9.86 -9.36
#